data_AF-A0A846BMK7-F1
#
_entry.id   AF-A0A846BMK7-F1
#
_cell.length_a   1.000
_cell.length_b   1.000
_cell.length_c   1.000
_cell.angle_alpha   90.00
_cell.angle_beta   90.00
_cell.angle_gamma   90.00
#
_symmetry.space_group_name_H-M   'P 1'
#
loop_
_entity.id
_entity.type
_entity.pdbx_description
1 polymer ?
#
loop_
_entity_poly.entity_id
_entity_poly.type
_entity_poly.pdbx_seq_one_letter_code
_entity_poly.pdbx_strand_id
1 'polypeptide(L)'
;MIDEIFHYHTRHNLISALDLSTEAFQGEAKCRVKVSGNAVIGTELKDNPGQSITNAASELAMQVAAFYEIPLDKLIWIEHYSSSESYEDDPREKDWETFDQVSFTRNNGRLSVPRWRRITKEEALSLLSDH
;
A
#
# COMPACT_ATOMS: atom_id res chain seq x y z
N MET A 1 17.09 1.40 6.02
CA MET A 1 15.63 1.16 6.14
C MET A 1 14.94 2.50 6.26
N ILE A 2 14.04 2.81 5.36
CA ILE A 2 13.17 4.01 5.39
C ILE A 2 11.87 3.59 6.10
N ASP A 3 11.31 4.48 6.91
CA ASP A 3 10.02 4.30 7.60
C ASP A 3 9.32 5.68 7.67
N GLU A 4 8.34 5.92 6.80
CA GLU A 4 7.70 7.24 6.67
C GLU A 4 6.25 7.16 6.19
N ILE A 5 5.55 8.30 6.25
CA ILE A 5 4.23 8.44 5.65
C ILE A 5 4.40 8.74 4.16
N PHE A 6 3.78 7.90 3.32
CA PHE A 6 3.76 8.06 1.88
C PHE A 6 2.38 8.53 1.44
N HIS A 7 2.34 9.66 0.75
CA HIS A 7 1.13 10.21 0.14
C HIS A 7 1.03 9.68 -1.29
N TYR A 8 -0.15 9.20 -1.67
CA TYR A 8 -0.39 8.65 -3.00
C TYR A 8 -1.69 9.15 -3.60
N HIS A 9 -1.70 9.14 -4.92
CA HIS A 9 -2.86 9.57 -5.69
C HIS A 9 -3.42 8.37 -6.44
N THR A 10 -4.75 8.27 -6.46
CA THR A 10 -5.42 7.35 -7.36
C THR A 10 -6.25 8.13 -8.35
N ARG A 11 -6.60 7.49 -9.47
CA ARG A 11 -7.50 8.13 -10.45
C ARG A 11 -8.81 8.61 -9.82
N HIS A 12 -9.30 7.92 -8.78
CA HIS A 12 -10.48 8.32 -8.02
C HIS A 12 -10.26 9.66 -7.28
N ASN A 13 -9.13 9.79 -6.58
CA ASN A 13 -8.77 11.01 -5.84
C ASN A 13 -8.47 12.21 -6.78
N LEU A 14 -7.98 11.95 -7.99
CA LEU A 14 -7.70 13.01 -8.96
C LEU A 14 -8.97 13.55 -9.62
N ILE A 15 -9.97 12.69 -9.84
CA ILE A 15 -11.26 13.13 -10.41
C ILE A 15 -12.02 13.97 -9.38
N SER A 16 -12.04 13.58 -8.10
CA SER A 16 -12.67 14.39 -7.04
C SER A 16 -11.98 15.74 -6.84
N ALA A 17 -10.67 15.85 -7.07
CA ALA A 17 -9.96 17.13 -7.03
C ALA A 17 -10.29 18.06 -8.19
N LEU A 18 -10.63 17.50 -9.36
CA LEU A 18 -10.91 18.24 -10.59
C LEU A 18 -12.40 18.58 -10.74
N ASP A 19 -13.28 17.79 -10.12
CA ASP A 19 -14.71 18.04 -10.12
C ASP A 19 -15.03 19.06 -9.01
N LEU A 20 -15.36 20.30 -9.40
CA LEU A 20 -15.84 21.36 -8.50
C LEU A 20 -17.26 21.06 -7.94
N SER A 21 -17.69 19.81 -8.01
CA SER A 21 -18.97 19.33 -7.48
C SER A 21 -18.81 19.03 -5.98
N THR A 22 -19.88 19.25 -5.21
CA THR A 22 -19.90 19.25 -3.74
C THR A 22 -19.68 17.88 -3.07
N GLU A 23 -19.19 16.87 -3.79
CA GLU A 23 -18.72 15.63 -3.15
C GLU A 23 -17.34 15.88 -2.54
N ALA A 24 -17.27 15.80 -1.22
CA ALA A 24 -16.10 16.21 -0.45
C ALA A 24 -14.83 15.56 -0.99
N PHE A 25 -13.82 16.38 -1.31
CA PHE A 25 -12.44 15.94 -1.54
C PHE A 25 -12.02 15.04 -0.37
N GLN A 26 -12.06 13.74 -0.60
CA GLN A 26 -11.38 12.75 0.22
C GLN A 26 -9.90 13.12 0.12
N GLY A 27 -9.31 13.56 1.22
CA GLY A 27 -7.97 14.15 1.27
C GLY A 27 -6.90 13.30 0.56
N GLU A 28 -5.67 13.81 0.48
CA GLU A 28 -4.56 13.04 -0.09
C GLU A 28 -4.42 11.68 0.62
N ALA A 29 -4.63 10.60 -0.14
CA ALA A 29 -4.54 9.25 0.41
C ALA A 29 -3.12 9.02 0.92
N LYS A 30 -3.02 8.30 2.04
CA LYS A 30 -1.76 8.10 2.72
C LYS A 30 -1.67 6.74 3.37
N CYS A 31 -0.45 6.23 3.45
CA CYS A 31 -0.12 5.00 4.17
C CYS A 31 1.24 5.18 4.83
N ARG A 32 1.62 4.27 5.73
CA ARG A 32 3.02 4.20 6.19
C ARG A 32 3.77 3.21 5.31
N VAL A 33 4.95 3.57 4.82
CA VAL A 33 5.81 2.66 4.06
C VAL A 33 7.09 2.36 4.84
N LYS A 34 7.46 1.09 4.89
CA LYS A 34 8.79 0.64 5.31
C LYS A 34 9.51 0.08 4.09
N VAL A 35 10.70 0.62 3.79
CA VAL A 35 11.45 0.27 2.57
C VAL A 35 12.87 -0.20 2.92
N SER A 36 13.27 -1.35 2.36
CA SER A 36 14.66 -1.83 2.32
C SER A 36 14.94 -2.52 0.99
N GLY A 37 15.95 -2.03 0.26
CA GLY A 37 16.25 -2.50 -1.08
C GLY A 37 15.01 -2.46 -1.99
N ASN A 38 14.58 -3.64 -2.47
CA ASN A 38 13.39 -3.75 -3.33
C ASN A 38 12.11 -4.14 -2.57
N ALA A 39 12.18 -4.34 -1.26
CA ALA A 39 11.05 -4.76 -0.44
C ALA A 39 10.38 -3.57 0.23
N VAL A 40 9.05 -3.55 0.15
CA VAL A 40 8.21 -2.52 0.74
C VAL A 40 7.05 -3.14 1.51
N ILE A 41 6.89 -2.72 2.77
CA ILE A 41 5.66 -2.94 3.52
C ILE A 41 4.85 -1.65 3.51
N GLY A 42 3.68 -1.67 2.89
CA GLY A 42 2.68 -0.60 2.95
C GLY A 42 1.65 -0.91 4.04
N THR A 43 1.55 -0.04 5.04
CA THR A 43 0.61 -0.18 6.17
C THR A 43 -0.57 0.78 6.00
N GLU A 44 -1.79 0.24 6.01
CA GLU A 44 -3.01 1.03 5.98
C GLU A 44 -3.19 1.80 7.30
N LEU A 45 -3.58 3.06 7.19
CA LEU A 45 -3.76 3.95 8.33
C LEU A 45 -5.26 4.21 8.56
N LYS A 46 -5.69 4.19 9.83
CA LYS A 46 -7.05 4.51 10.29
C LYS A 46 -7.56 5.84 9.74
N ASP A 47 -6.65 6.81 9.62
CA ASP A 47 -6.93 8.17 9.20
C ASP A 47 -6.57 8.42 7.73
N ASN A 48 -6.39 7.37 6.91
CA ASN A 48 -6.26 7.49 5.46
C ASN A 48 -7.59 8.05 4.90
N PRO A 49 -7.62 9.31 4.42
CA PRO A 49 -8.87 9.95 4.03
C PRO A 49 -9.33 9.55 2.63
N GLY A 50 -8.48 8.85 1.87
CA GLY A 50 -8.74 8.44 0.49
C GLY A 50 -8.89 6.93 0.32
N GLN A 51 -8.68 6.46 -0.91
CA GLN A 51 -8.81 5.05 -1.24
C GLN A 51 -7.87 4.17 -0.42
N SER A 52 -8.34 3.00 0.04
CA SER A 52 -7.53 2.02 0.78
C SER A 52 -6.35 1.48 -0.03
N ILE A 53 -5.30 1.03 0.65
CA ILE A 53 -4.08 0.53 -0.02
C ILE A 53 -4.36 -0.73 -0.86
N THR A 54 -5.29 -1.61 -0.47
CA THR A 54 -5.71 -2.77 -1.31
C THR A 54 -6.31 -2.29 -2.62
N ASN A 55 -7.23 -1.33 -2.55
CA ASN A 55 -7.93 -0.84 -3.73
C ASN A 55 -6.99 -0.01 -4.62
N ALA A 56 -6.02 0.66 -4.02
CA ALA A 56 -4.97 1.42 -4.70
C ALA A 56 -3.74 0.58 -5.08
N ALA A 57 -3.68 -0.72 -4.75
CA ALA A 57 -2.42 -1.48 -4.65
C ALA A 57 -1.52 -1.36 -5.89
N SER A 58 -2.10 -1.45 -7.09
CA SER A 58 -1.32 -1.33 -8.34
C SER A 58 -0.79 0.09 -8.57
N GLU A 59 -1.60 1.13 -8.32
CA GLU A 59 -1.20 2.53 -8.50
C GLU A 59 -0.23 2.98 -7.41
N LEU A 60 -0.46 2.57 -6.17
CA LEU A 60 0.40 2.84 -5.02
C LEU A 60 1.76 2.16 -5.17
N ALA A 61 1.80 0.85 -5.48
CA ALA A 61 3.05 0.13 -5.69
C ALA A 61 3.89 0.74 -6.81
N MET A 62 3.26 1.20 -7.90
CA MET A 62 3.95 1.92 -8.98
C MET A 62 4.53 3.27 -8.52
N GLN A 63 3.78 4.05 -7.74
CA GLN A 63 4.23 5.35 -7.22
C GLN A 63 5.40 5.18 -6.25
N VAL A 64 5.30 4.24 -5.32
CA VAL A 64 6.39 3.90 -4.38
C VAL A 64 7.63 3.44 -5.14
N ALA A 65 7.47 2.52 -6.10
CA ALA A 65 8.60 2.03 -6.88
C ALA A 65 9.28 3.13 -7.68
N ALA A 66 8.51 4.06 -8.26
CA ALA A 66 9.07 5.22 -8.95
C ALA A 66 9.80 6.17 -7.98
N PHE A 67 9.23 6.44 -6.81
CA PHE A 67 9.78 7.37 -5.83
C PHE A 67 11.09 6.87 -5.21
N TYR A 68 11.16 5.59 -4.86
CA TYR A 68 12.37 4.97 -4.29
C TYR A 68 13.27 4.30 -5.35
N GLU A 69 13.02 4.56 -6.65
CA GLU A 69 13.80 4.04 -7.77
C GLU A 69 13.93 2.50 -7.80
N ILE A 70 12.90 1.78 -7.33
CA ILE A 70 12.84 0.32 -7.33
C ILE A 70 12.40 -0.17 -8.71
N PRO A 71 13.20 -1.01 -9.40
CA PRO A 71 12.76 -1.63 -10.64
C PRO A 71 11.49 -2.46 -10.42
N LEU A 72 10.45 -2.21 -11.22
CA LEU A 72 9.14 -2.87 -11.05
C LEU A 72 9.19 -4.41 -11.11
N ASP A 73 10.19 -4.98 -11.80
CA ASP A 73 10.44 -6.42 -11.88
C ASP A 73 11.14 -7.00 -10.64
N LYS A 74 11.67 -6.15 -9.78
CA LYS A 74 12.31 -6.51 -8.51
C LYS A 74 11.48 -6.16 -7.29
N LEU A 75 10.44 -5.33 -7.44
CA LEU A 75 9.59 -4.87 -6.35
C LEU A 75 8.93 -6.05 -5.62
N ILE A 76 9.13 -6.11 -4.31
CA ILE A 76 8.40 -6.98 -3.39
C ILE A 76 7.46 -6.08 -2.60
N TRP A 77 6.16 -6.12 -2.92
CA TRP A 77 5.14 -5.35 -2.20
C TRP A 77 4.40 -6.24 -1.19
N ILE A 78 4.29 -5.76 0.04
CA ILE A 78 3.60 -6.42 1.13
C ILE A 78 2.59 -5.41 1.70
N GLU A 79 1.32 -5.78 1.71
CA GLU A 79 0.32 -5.01 2.46
C GLU A 79 0.32 -5.45 3.92
N HIS A 80 0.27 -4.49 4.83
CA HIS A 80 0.21 -4.70 6.25
C HIS A 80 -1.03 -4.00 6.82
N TYR A 81 -1.69 -4.71 7.72
CA TYR A 81 -2.84 -4.22 8.45
C TYR A 81 -2.77 -4.67 9.89
N SER A 82 -3.18 -3.82 10.81
CA SER A 82 -3.25 -4.16 12.23
C SER A 82 -4.43 -3.47 12.90
N SER A 83 -4.92 -4.05 13.99
CA SER A 83 -5.96 -3.43 14.83
C SER A 83 -5.53 -2.10 15.47
N SER A 84 -4.21 -1.87 15.65
CA SER A 84 -3.68 -0.63 16.22
C SER A 84 -3.60 0.51 15.21
N GLU A 85 -3.27 0.22 13.95
CA GLU A 85 -2.99 1.23 12.93
C GLU A 85 -4.03 1.32 11.81
N SER A 86 -4.83 0.26 11.57
CA SER A 86 -5.86 0.17 10.54
C SER A 86 -7.29 0.15 11.14
N TYR A 87 -8.33 -0.10 10.34
CA TYR A 87 -9.75 0.07 10.74
C TYR A 87 -10.13 -0.51 12.12
N GLU A 88 -10.78 0.30 12.98
CA GLU A 88 -11.20 -0.08 14.34
C GLU A 88 -12.37 -1.07 14.37
N ASP A 89 -13.22 -1.06 13.34
CA ASP A 89 -14.42 -1.89 13.24
C ASP A 89 -14.20 -3.18 12.42
N ASP A 90 -12.95 -3.56 12.19
CA ASP A 90 -12.67 -4.82 11.52
C ASP A 90 -13.12 -5.99 12.42
N PRO A 91 -14.00 -6.90 11.95
CA PRO A 91 -14.55 -7.98 12.76
C PRO A 91 -13.51 -9.05 13.15
N ARG A 92 -12.26 -8.91 12.70
CA ARG A 92 -11.12 -9.72 13.14
C ARG A 92 -10.82 -9.50 14.64
N GLU A 93 -10.34 -10.55 15.30
CA GLU A 93 -10.11 -10.59 16.76
C GLU A 93 -9.31 -9.41 17.31
N LYS A 94 -9.50 -9.07 18.59
CA LYS A 94 -8.67 -8.06 19.27
C LYS A 94 -7.18 -8.37 19.07
N ASP A 95 -6.39 -7.34 18.74
CA ASP A 95 -4.94 -7.43 18.49
C ASP A 95 -4.54 -8.18 17.20
N TRP A 96 -5.42 -8.23 16.19
CA TRP A 96 -5.10 -8.82 14.89
C TRP A 96 -4.03 -8.02 14.12
N GLU A 97 -3.19 -8.75 13.38
CA GLU A 97 -2.15 -8.23 12.48
C GLU A 97 -2.05 -9.17 11.27
N THR A 98 -1.98 -8.63 10.06
CA THR A 98 -1.89 -9.44 8.83
C THR A 98 -0.90 -8.86 7.84
N PHE A 99 -0.18 -9.75 7.15
CA PHE A 99 0.74 -9.41 6.08
C PHE A 99 0.35 -10.18 4.81
N ASP A 100 0.18 -9.46 3.71
CA ASP A 100 -0.22 -10.05 2.44
C ASP A 100 0.79 -9.64 1.36
N GLN A 101 1.58 -10.60 0.89
CA GLN A 101 2.47 -10.37 -0.25
C GLN A 101 1.62 -10.26 -1.52
N VAL A 102 1.81 -9.17 -2.26
CA VAL A 102 1.04 -8.90 -3.48
C VAL A 102 1.91 -9.16 -4.70
N SER A 103 1.45 -10.08 -5.54
CA SER A 103 2.03 -10.32 -6.85
C SER A 103 1.24 -9.59 -7.93
N PHE A 104 1.94 -8.93 -8.85
CA PHE A 104 1.31 -8.17 -9.92
C PHE A 104 1.61 -8.78 -11.29
N THR A 105 0.63 -8.71 -12.20
CA THR A 105 0.87 -8.93 -13.63
C THR A 105 1.30 -7.63 -14.27
N ARG A 106 2.47 -7.63 -14.93
CA ARG A 106 3.01 -6.45 -15.60
C ARG A 106 2.59 -6.43 -17.07
N ASN A 107 1.94 -5.34 -17.49
CA ASN A 107 1.52 -5.12 -18.87
C ASN A 107 1.86 -3.67 -19.27
N ASN A 108 2.69 -3.50 -20.30
CA ASN A 108 3.06 -2.18 -20.85
C ASN A 108 3.48 -1.14 -19.79
N GLY A 109 4.35 -1.54 -18.85
CA GLY A 109 4.84 -0.66 -17.79
C GLY A 109 3.83 -0.38 -16.66
N ARG A 110 2.65 -1.02 -16.68
CA ARG A 110 1.65 -0.93 -15.62
C ARG A 110 1.58 -2.23 -14.82
N LEU A 111 1.29 -2.12 -13.54
CA LEU A 111 0.90 -3.24 -12.70
C LEU A 111 -0.61 -3.45 -12.81
N SER A 112 -1.04 -4.71 -12.87
CA SER A 112 -2.44 -5.09 -12.98
C SER A 112 -2.68 -6.43 -12.28
N VAL A 113 -3.92 -6.70 -11.89
CA VAL A 113 -4.36 -7.98 -11.30
C VAL A 113 -3.49 -8.40 -10.11
N PRO A 114 -3.60 -7.67 -8.98
CA PRO A 114 -2.98 -8.10 -7.75
C PRO A 114 -3.50 -9.49 -7.33
N ARG A 115 -2.58 -10.37 -6.95
CA ARG A 115 -2.87 -11.61 -6.23
C ARG A 115 -2.23 -11.52 -4.86
N TRP A 116 -3.05 -11.61 -3.82
CA TRP A 116 -2.60 -11.60 -2.45
C TRP A 116 -2.29 -13.02 -1.99
N ARG A 117 -1.15 -13.16 -1.31
CA ARG A 117 -0.79 -14.36 -0.57
C ARG A 117 -0.51 -13.96 0.86
N ARG A 118 -1.32 -14.48 1.79
CA ARG A 118 -1.09 -14.34 3.23
C ARG A 118 0.29 -14.93 3.57
N ILE A 119 1.10 -14.16 4.26
CA ILE A 119 2.42 -14.55 4.78
C ILE A 119 2.48 -14.27 6.28
N THR A 120 3.45 -14.86 6.97
CA THR A 120 3.67 -14.55 8.40
C THR A 120 4.42 -13.24 8.57
N LYS A 121 4.42 -12.72 9.79
CA LYS A 121 5.22 -11.54 10.17
C LYS A 121 6.71 -11.80 9.95
N GLU A 122 7.20 -12.97 10.34
CA GLU A 122 8.60 -13.37 10.19
C GLU A 122 9.00 -13.43 8.72
N GLU A 123 8.14 -13.98 7.86
CA GLU A 123 8.36 -13.99 6.41
C GLU A 123 8.42 -12.57 5.84
N ALA A 124 7.49 -11.69 6.23
CA ALA A 124 7.47 -10.30 5.80
C ALA A 124 8.75 -9.54 6.23
N LEU A 125 9.20 -9.73 7.47
CA LEU A 125 10.40 -9.10 8.00
C LEU A 125 11.69 -9.67 7.38
N SER A 126 11.72 -10.95 7.04
CA SER A 126 12.84 -11.56 6.31
C SER A 126 12.99 -10.93 4.92
N LEU A 127 11.87 -10.79 4.19
CA LEU A 127 11.86 -10.14 2.87
C LEU A 127 12.35 -8.68 2.95
N LEU A 128 12.09 -8.00 4.07
CA LEU A 128 12.54 -6.63 4.30
C LEU A 128 14.01 -6.52 4.75
N SER A 129 14.66 -7.62 5.14
CA SER A 129 16.03 -7.62 5.70
C SER A 129 17.09 -8.10 4.71
N ASP A 130 16.69 -8.82 3.66
CA ASP A 130 17.61 -9.49 2.73
C ASP A 130 18.07 -8.60 1.53
N HIS A 131 17.73 -7.31 1.52
CA HIS A 131 17.98 -6.37 0.41
C HIS A 131 18.30 -4.95 0.89
#